data_AF-A0A9P2MQF6-F1
#
_entry.id   AF-A0A9P2MQF6-F1
#
_cell.length_a   1.000
_cell.length_b   1.000
_cell.length_c   1.000
_cell.angle_alpha   90.00
_cell.angle_beta   90.00
_cell.angle_gamma   90.00
#
_symmetry.space_group_name_H-M   'P 1'
#
loop_
_entity.id
_entity.type
_entity.pdbx_description
1 polymer ?
#
loop_
_entity_poly.entity_id
_entity_poly.type
_entity_poly.pdbx_seq_one_letter_code
_entity_poly.pdbx_strand_id
1 'polypeptide(L)'
;MTTVISGPKTTMTLIYHYNSSYLRFAFTLTQDSPRVDVQTFIDWHEPNVSLKVKFPVSVQTSLAQCQIQFGVIDRPTHSDDSFAFAKDEIPAHHWVDLSDQETGIALIAKKKYGYRVKDQTLELTLLRSQHKPGEVVKTDNYDNFLINNFADIGKQKFIFSLFPHHGDYRVGGVINQAYIMNHPLQVVPVKPHPGELPPSLSFFAIDTNSVIIETIKLAEDGDGIIVRLYESHGLEISAMLSWVCNYHYVQYVDLQENKLDDSFYCNQYCNLEFKPFEIITLRLTQ
;
A
#
# COMPACT_ATOMS: atom_id res chain seq x y z
N MET A 1 -21.58 13.92 15.51
CA MET A 1 -21.44 12.56 14.94
C MET A 1 -22.64 12.31 14.07
N THR A 2 -22.45 11.93 12.82
CA THR A 2 -23.55 11.72 11.87
C THR A 2 -23.32 10.40 11.14
N THR A 3 -24.36 9.57 11.05
CA THR A 3 -24.34 8.27 10.35
C THR A 3 -25.22 8.34 9.12
N VAL A 4 -24.71 7.87 7.98
CA VAL A 4 -25.42 7.85 6.69
C VAL A 4 -25.29 6.46 6.08
N ILE A 5 -26.40 5.93 5.57
CA ILE A 5 -26.45 4.68 4.80
C ILE A 5 -26.72 5.05 3.34
N SER A 6 -25.90 4.56 2.42
CA SER A 6 -26.02 4.84 0.98
C SER A 6 -25.61 3.60 0.17
N GLY A 7 -26.61 2.84 -0.28
CA GLY A 7 -26.38 1.59 -1.00
C GLY A 7 -25.58 0.60 -0.14
N PRO A 8 -24.45 0.04 -0.62
CA PRO A 8 -23.66 -0.94 0.11
C PRO A 8 -22.79 -0.33 1.23
N LYS A 9 -22.91 0.97 1.51
CA LYS A 9 -22.02 1.70 2.43
C LYS A 9 -22.77 2.26 3.63
N THR A 10 -22.18 2.06 4.81
CA THR A 10 -22.55 2.74 6.04
C THR A 10 -21.38 3.58 6.52
N THR A 11 -21.58 4.89 6.65
CA THR A 11 -20.53 5.84 7.00
C THR A 11 -20.86 6.60 8.27
N MET A 12 -19.90 6.66 9.19
CA MET A 12 -19.93 7.44 10.41
C MET A 12 -18.91 8.56 10.34
N THR A 13 -19.35 9.81 10.53
CA THR A 13 -18.48 10.99 10.45
C THR A 13 -18.20 11.58 11.83
N LEU A 14 -16.90 11.74 12.13
CA LEU A 14 -16.37 12.45 13.28
C LEU A 14 -15.74 13.76 12.82
N ILE A 15 -15.99 14.84 13.57
CA ILE A 15 -15.47 16.17 13.31
C ILE A 15 -14.76 16.64 14.58
N TYR A 16 -13.55 17.18 14.40
CA TYR A 16 -12.75 17.75 15.46
C TYR A 16 -12.31 19.17 15.08
N HIS A 17 -12.20 20.01 16.09
CA HIS A 17 -11.56 21.31 15.99
C HIS A 17 -10.36 21.32 16.93
N TYR A 18 -9.23 21.83 16.47
CA TYR A 18 -8.02 22.00 17.27
C TYR A 18 -7.46 23.38 16.98
N ASN A 19 -7.58 24.31 17.94
CA ASN A 19 -7.30 25.73 17.72
C ASN A 19 -8.01 26.27 16.46
N SER A 20 -7.24 26.68 15.45
CA SER A 20 -7.72 27.22 14.18
C SER A 20 -7.92 26.14 13.10
N SER A 21 -7.65 24.87 13.44
CA SER A 21 -7.68 23.74 12.52
C SER A 21 -8.96 22.92 12.61
N TYR A 22 -9.32 22.31 11.49
CA TYR A 22 -10.51 21.48 11.32
C TYR A 22 -10.13 20.09 10.79
N LEU A 23 -10.70 19.04 11.39
CA LEU A 23 -10.50 17.66 10.99
C LEU A 23 -11.84 16.96 10.82
N ARG A 24 -11.96 16.17 9.75
CA ARG A 24 -13.11 15.31 9.50
C ARG A 24 -12.63 13.92 9.10
N PHE A 25 -13.08 12.93 9.86
CA PHE A 25 -12.85 11.51 9.58
C PHE A 25 -14.19 10.84 9.27
N ALA A 26 -14.31 10.22 8.11
CA ALA A 26 -15.49 9.46 7.71
C ALA A 26 -15.15 7.98 7.63
N PHE A 27 -15.52 7.25 8.67
CA PHE A 27 -15.34 5.80 8.81
C PHE A 27 -16.43 5.10 8.02
N THR A 28 -16.07 4.27 7.04
CA THR A 28 -17.00 3.62 6.13
C THR A 28 -16.81 2.12 6.16
N LEU A 29 -17.91 1.42 6.44
CA LEU A 29 -18.06 -0.01 6.18
C LEU A 29 -18.72 -0.17 4.81
N THR A 30 -18.14 -1.00 3.96
CA THR A 30 -18.72 -1.37 2.67
C THR A 30 -19.08 -2.85 2.72
N GLN A 31 -20.27 -3.20 2.26
CA GLN A 31 -20.71 -4.59 2.13
C GLN A 31 -19.64 -5.41 1.38
N ASP A 32 -19.36 -6.62 1.87
CA ASP A 32 -18.36 -7.55 1.34
C ASP A 32 -16.90 -7.07 1.40
N SER A 33 -16.64 -5.90 1.98
CA SER A 33 -15.28 -5.45 2.30
C SER A 33 -14.94 -5.80 3.75
N PRO A 34 -13.81 -6.46 4.02
CA PRO A 34 -13.46 -6.90 5.37
C PRO A 34 -12.75 -5.82 6.20
N ARG A 35 -12.59 -4.61 5.65
CA ARG A 35 -11.85 -3.50 6.26
C ARG A 35 -12.73 -2.27 6.47
N VAL A 36 -12.32 -1.42 7.39
CA VAL A 36 -12.93 -0.10 7.63
C VAL A 36 -12.11 0.96 6.90
N ASP A 37 -12.70 1.61 5.90
CA ASP A 37 -12.03 2.69 5.17
C ASP A 37 -12.30 4.04 5.87
N VAL A 38 -11.25 4.82 6.14
CA VAL A 38 -11.33 6.13 6.81
C VAL A 38 -10.94 7.22 5.82
N GLN A 39 -11.95 7.92 5.30
CA GLN A 39 -11.72 9.11 4.48
C GLN A 39 -11.41 10.29 5.36
N THR A 40 -10.24 10.88 5.18
CA THR A 40 -9.73 11.97 6.01
C THR A 40 -9.72 13.27 5.22
N PHE A 41 -10.29 14.33 5.80
CA PHE A 41 -10.12 15.71 5.36
C PHE A 41 -9.61 16.53 6.53
N ILE A 42 -8.52 17.25 6.32
CA ILE A 42 -7.92 18.13 7.33
C ILE A 42 -7.71 19.50 6.68
N ASP A 43 -8.08 20.56 7.39
CA ASP A 43 -7.70 21.94 7.09
C ASP A 43 -6.81 22.42 8.25
N TRP A 44 -5.49 22.41 8.04
CA TRP A 44 -4.49 22.54 9.08
C TRP A 44 -3.86 23.94 9.11
N HIS A 45 -3.84 24.57 10.29
CA HIS A 45 -3.37 25.95 10.49
C HIS A 45 -2.36 26.07 11.63
N GLU A 46 -1.94 24.96 12.25
CA GLU A 46 -1.02 25.01 13.41
C GLU A 46 0.44 24.79 12.98
N PRO A 47 1.36 25.73 13.22
CA PRO A 47 2.80 25.53 12.99
C PRO A 47 3.45 24.67 14.07
N ASN A 48 4.53 23.97 13.72
CA ASN A 48 5.35 23.16 14.64
C ASN A 48 4.60 22.02 15.34
N VAL A 49 3.57 21.45 14.70
CA VAL A 49 2.78 20.35 15.26
C VAL A 49 2.89 19.11 14.37
N SER A 50 2.93 17.93 15.01
CA SER A 50 2.77 16.64 14.34
C SER A 50 1.43 16.06 14.75
N LEU A 51 0.61 15.69 13.77
CA LEU A 51 -0.69 15.09 14.01
C LEU A 51 -0.61 13.60 13.67
N LYS A 52 -0.99 12.74 14.61
CA LYS A 52 -1.09 11.30 14.43
C LYS A 52 -2.50 10.82 14.79
N VAL A 53 -2.94 9.73 14.17
CA VAL A 53 -4.06 8.93 14.66
C VAL A 53 -3.50 7.72 15.39
N LYS A 54 -4.15 7.33 16.49
CA LYS A 54 -3.71 6.27 17.40
C LYS A 54 -4.82 5.23 17.55
N PHE A 55 -4.48 3.96 17.37
CA PHE A 55 -5.36 2.82 17.52
C PHE A 55 -4.75 1.82 18.50
N PRO A 56 -5.13 1.89 19.78
CA PRO A 56 -4.83 0.84 20.74
C PRO A 56 -5.52 -0.46 20.28
N VAL A 57 -4.79 -1.57 20.28
CA VAL A 57 -5.28 -2.89 19.84
C VAL A 57 -5.04 -3.93 20.93
N SER A 58 -5.76 -5.04 20.86
CA SER A 58 -5.62 -6.14 21.82
C SER A 58 -4.57 -7.18 21.43
N VAL A 59 -4.05 -7.13 20.20
CA VAL A 59 -3.08 -8.11 19.68
C VAL A 59 -1.75 -7.98 20.43
N GLN A 60 -1.27 -9.09 20.99
CA GLN A 60 -0.02 -9.15 21.75
C GLN A 60 1.09 -9.78 20.91
N THR A 61 2.05 -8.98 20.46
CA THR A 61 3.23 -9.47 19.75
C THR A 61 4.42 -8.55 19.99
N SER A 62 5.62 -9.14 20.00
CA SER A 62 6.88 -8.41 20.09
C SER A 62 7.35 -7.84 18.76
N LEU A 63 6.74 -8.25 17.64
CA LEU A 63 7.13 -7.86 16.28
C LEU A 63 5.93 -7.36 15.48
N ALA A 64 6.15 -6.29 14.72
CA ALA A 64 5.25 -5.77 13.71
C ALA A 64 5.83 -5.99 12.31
N GLN A 65 5.00 -6.53 11.41
CA GLN A 65 5.36 -6.75 10.02
C GLN A 65 5.15 -5.45 9.25
N CYS A 66 6.21 -4.95 8.62
CA CYS A 66 6.18 -3.67 7.94
C CYS A 66 6.54 -3.85 6.47
N GLN A 67 5.67 -3.38 5.58
CA GLN A 67 5.93 -3.51 4.15
C GLN A 67 7.07 -2.59 3.69
N ILE A 68 7.97 -3.16 2.90
CA ILE A 68 9.01 -2.48 2.14
C ILE A 68 8.84 -2.80 0.65
N GLN A 69 9.69 -2.22 -0.21
CA GLN A 69 9.73 -2.57 -1.62
C GLN A 69 10.00 -4.08 -1.77
N PHE A 70 9.11 -4.77 -2.49
CA PHE A 70 9.23 -6.20 -2.81
C PHE A 70 9.38 -7.13 -1.59
N GLY A 71 8.88 -6.74 -0.41
CA GLY A 71 8.96 -7.61 0.76
C GLY A 71 8.44 -7.00 2.06
N VAL A 72 8.79 -7.66 3.16
CA VAL A 72 8.36 -7.33 4.51
C VAL A 72 9.56 -7.40 5.45
N ILE A 73 9.62 -6.49 6.42
CA ILE A 73 10.61 -6.52 7.49
C ILE A 73 9.93 -6.51 8.84
N ASP A 74 10.42 -7.34 9.76
CA ASP A 74 9.97 -7.36 11.15
C ASP A 74 10.62 -6.23 11.94
N ARG A 75 9.81 -5.52 12.73
CA ARG A 75 10.29 -4.47 13.64
C ARG A 75 9.77 -4.69 15.05
N PRO A 76 10.60 -4.47 16.08
CA PRO A 76 10.17 -4.65 17.46
C PRO A 76 9.07 -3.65 17.82
N THR A 77 8.11 -4.09 18.64
CA THR A 77 7.01 -3.27 19.18
C THR A 77 7.33 -2.70 20.58
N HIS A 78 8.49 -3.04 21.13
CA HIS A 78 8.99 -2.60 22.42
C HIS A 78 10.18 -1.62 22.24
N SER A 79 10.75 -1.13 23.34
CA SER A 79 11.91 -0.20 23.30
C SER A 79 13.04 -0.60 24.24
N ASP A 80 13.13 -1.90 24.51
CA ASP A 80 14.00 -2.47 25.54
C ASP A 80 15.51 -2.43 25.18
N ASP A 81 15.85 -2.13 23.92
CA ASP A 81 17.23 -1.89 23.50
C ASP A 81 17.39 -0.54 22.78
N SER A 82 18.63 -0.05 22.67
CA SER A 82 18.93 1.26 22.09
C SER A 82 18.56 1.37 20.60
N PHE A 83 18.55 0.26 19.87
CA PHE A 83 18.14 0.21 18.47
C PHE A 83 16.61 0.25 18.33
N ALA A 84 15.88 -0.31 19.29
CA ALA A 84 14.42 -0.25 19.38
C ALA A 84 13.96 1.13 19.87
N PHE A 85 14.69 1.77 20.79
CA PHE A 85 14.43 3.15 21.22
C PHE A 85 14.58 4.16 20.06
N ALA A 86 15.54 3.95 19.16
CA ALA A 86 15.77 4.82 18.01
C ALA A 86 14.69 4.72 16.90
N LYS A 87 13.83 3.71 16.93
CA LYS A 87 12.79 3.44 15.91
C LYS A 87 11.40 3.90 16.35
N ASP A 88 11.29 5.16 16.78
CA ASP A 88 10.01 5.71 17.27
C ASP A 88 9.01 6.02 16.15
N GLU A 89 9.50 6.25 14.92
CA GLU A 89 8.68 6.34 13.71
C GLU A 89 9.38 5.55 12.60
N ILE A 90 8.63 4.66 11.94
CA ILE A 90 9.15 3.70 10.98
C ILE A 90 8.55 3.96 9.59
N PRO A 91 9.36 3.83 8.52
CA PRO A 91 8.83 3.86 7.17
C PRO A 91 8.17 2.53 6.83
N ALA A 92 6.95 2.59 6.32
CA ALA A 92 6.32 1.48 5.61
C ALA A 92 5.59 2.02 4.38
N HIS A 93 5.58 1.24 3.31
CA HIS A 93 5.09 1.73 2.01
C HIS A 93 3.56 1.85 1.99
N HIS A 94 2.85 0.76 2.20
CA HIS A 94 1.40 0.70 2.10
C HIS A 94 0.73 0.25 3.40
N TRP A 95 1.40 -0.54 4.23
CA TRP A 95 0.79 -1.12 5.42
C TRP A 95 1.82 -1.49 6.50
N VAL A 96 1.31 -1.56 7.72
CA VAL A 96 1.94 -2.21 8.87
C VAL A 96 0.92 -3.14 9.51
N ASP A 97 1.37 -4.32 9.90
CA ASP A 97 0.54 -5.34 10.52
C ASP A 97 1.03 -5.69 11.94
N LEU A 98 0.06 -5.99 12.78
CA LEU A 98 0.24 -6.60 14.09
C LEU A 98 -0.61 -7.86 14.11
N SER A 99 0.03 -9.01 14.16
CA SER A 99 -0.64 -10.30 14.26
C SER A 99 -0.02 -11.18 15.32
N ASP A 100 -0.86 -11.95 16.00
CA ASP A 100 -0.47 -13.18 16.68
C ASP A 100 -0.83 -14.40 15.80
N GLN A 101 -0.82 -15.62 16.35
CA GLN A 101 -1.10 -16.83 15.57
C GLN A 101 -2.57 -16.94 15.13
N GLU A 102 -3.51 -16.26 15.78
CA GLU A 102 -4.95 -16.42 15.56
C GLU A 102 -5.59 -15.18 14.93
N THR A 103 -5.16 -13.99 15.35
CA THR A 103 -5.77 -12.72 14.96
C THR A 103 -4.72 -11.68 14.62
N GLY A 104 -5.05 -10.80 13.68
CA GLY A 104 -4.23 -9.67 13.31
C GLY A 104 -5.04 -8.44 12.97
N ILE A 105 -4.35 -7.31 12.91
CA ILE A 105 -4.91 -6.04 12.49
C ILE A 105 -3.86 -5.22 11.75
N ALA A 106 -4.14 -4.97 10.47
CA ALA A 106 -3.32 -4.13 9.64
C ALA A 106 -3.84 -2.69 9.61
N LEU A 107 -2.90 -1.74 9.67
CA LEU A 107 -3.13 -0.34 9.33
C LEU A 107 -2.56 -0.09 7.94
N ILE A 108 -3.46 0.13 6.98
CA ILE A 108 -3.13 0.30 5.57
C ILE A 108 -3.33 1.77 5.21
N ALA A 109 -2.36 2.44 4.60
CA ALA A 109 -2.52 3.83 4.18
C ALA A 109 -2.16 4.07 2.72
N LYS A 110 -2.92 4.97 2.10
CA LYS A 110 -2.64 5.50 0.77
C LYS A 110 -1.91 6.83 0.93
N LYS A 111 -0.68 6.92 0.42
CA LYS A 111 0.15 8.16 0.43
C LYS A 111 0.56 8.64 1.82
N LYS A 112 0.61 7.77 2.83
CA LYS A 112 1.17 8.05 4.15
C LYS A 112 2.14 6.93 4.52
N TYR A 113 3.32 7.32 4.97
CA TYR A 113 4.48 6.41 5.08
C TYR A 113 5.09 6.36 6.48
N GLY A 114 4.70 7.29 7.36
CA GLY A 114 5.17 7.35 8.74
C GLY A 114 4.23 6.58 9.65
N TYR A 115 4.68 5.43 10.14
CA TYR A 115 3.96 4.60 11.09
C TYR A 115 4.71 4.57 12.41
N ARG A 116 4.02 4.20 13.48
CA ARG A 116 4.66 3.79 14.73
C ARG A 116 3.86 2.65 15.31
N VAL A 117 4.59 1.64 15.78
CA VAL A 117 4.00 0.49 16.45
C VAL A 117 4.70 0.29 17.76
N LYS A 118 4.00 0.61 18.85
CA LYS A 118 4.58 0.55 20.18
C LYS A 118 3.51 0.26 21.21
N ASP A 119 3.81 -0.59 22.19
CA ASP A 119 2.93 -0.89 23.31
C ASP A 119 1.49 -1.21 22.86
N GLN A 120 1.36 -2.18 21.95
CA GLN A 120 0.08 -2.64 21.37
C GLN A 120 -0.74 -1.51 20.73
N THR A 121 -0.07 -0.53 20.16
CA THR A 121 -0.73 0.57 19.50
C THR A 121 -0.18 0.80 18.10
N LEU A 122 -1.09 0.82 17.13
CA LEU A 122 -0.81 1.29 15.77
C LEU A 122 -1.03 2.80 15.68
N GLU A 123 -0.04 3.51 15.18
CA GLU A 123 -0.13 4.94 14.91
C GLU A 123 0.22 5.23 13.45
N LEU A 124 -0.51 6.17 12.85
CA LEU A 124 -0.21 6.72 11.54
C LEU A 124 0.02 8.22 11.66
N THR A 125 1.18 8.69 11.20
CA THR A 125 1.48 10.11 11.07
C THR A 125 0.65 10.69 9.92
N LEU A 126 -0.27 11.60 10.27
CA LEU A 126 -1.18 12.23 9.33
C LEU A 126 -0.53 13.42 8.64
N LEU A 127 0.21 14.26 9.37
CA LEU A 127 0.95 15.41 8.83
C LEU A 127 2.02 15.89 9.81
N ARG A 128 2.97 16.68 9.32
CA ARG A 128 4.03 17.32 10.11
C ARG A 128 4.24 18.76 9.67
N SER A 129 3.71 19.73 10.41
CA SER A 129 3.80 21.16 10.07
C SER A 129 5.09 21.82 10.55
N GLN A 130 6.23 21.19 10.28
CA GLN A 130 7.55 21.69 10.66
C GLN A 130 7.98 22.86 9.78
N HIS A 131 8.96 23.65 10.24
CA HIS A 131 9.60 24.67 9.41
C HIS A 131 10.11 24.08 8.09
N LYS A 132 9.85 24.78 6.99
CA LYS A 132 10.46 24.46 5.70
C LYS A 132 11.96 24.74 5.76
N PRO A 133 12.79 23.97 5.04
CA PRO A 133 14.20 24.30 4.89
C PRO A 133 14.34 25.65 4.15
N GLY A 134 15.35 26.43 4.52
CA GLY A 134 15.65 27.73 3.90
C GLY A 134 15.46 28.91 4.84
N GLU A 135 15.58 30.12 4.29
CA GLU A 135 15.39 31.36 5.04
C GLU A 135 13.90 31.64 5.29
N VAL A 136 13.61 32.27 6.43
CA VAL A 136 12.25 32.68 6.78
C VAL A 136 11.79 33.78 5.82
N VAL A 137 10.72 33.49 5.08
CA VAL A 137 10.06 34.42 4.18
C VAL A 137 9.18 35.36 5.01
N LYS A 138 9.52 36.66 4.99
CA LYS A 138 8.69 37.71 5.59
C LYS A 138 7.50 37.99 4.68
N THR A 139 6.30 38.03 5.25
CA THR A 139 5.05 38.26 4.53
C THR A 139 4.26 39.40 5.17
N ASP A 140 3.26 39.87 4.44
CA ASP A 140 2.34 40.94 4.80
C ASP A 140 1.30 40.54 5.86
N ASN A 141 0.96 39.25 5.95
CA ASN A 141 0.03 38.71 6.94
C ASN A 141 0.47 37.33 7.48
N TYR A 142 -0.17 36.91 8.57
CA TYR A 142 0.18 35.69 9.31
C TYR A 142 -0.16 34.40 8.55
N ASP A 143 -1.27 34.35 7.81
CA ASP A 143 -1.64 33.15 7.04
C ASP A 143 -0.63 32.88 5.91
N ASN A 144 -0.22 33.94 5.21
CA ASN A 144 0.87 33.89 4.24
C ASN A 144 2.18 33.49 4.93
N PHE A 145 2.44 33.97 6.15
CA PHE A 145 3.64 33.59 6.89
C PHE A 145 3.66 32.09 7.14
N LEU A 146 2.54 31.51 7.59
CA LEU A 146 2.42 30.08 7.85
C LEU A 146 2.63 29.25 6.58
N ILE A 147 1.88 29.56 5.52
CA ILE A 147 1.95 28.82 4.25
C ILE A 147 3.35 28.87 3.63
N ASN A 148 4.06 29.99 3.75
CA ASN A 148 5.40 30.12 3.17
C ASN A 148 6.48 29.43 4.02
N ASN A 149 6.36 29.43 5.35
CA ASN A 149 7.44 29.03 6.25
C ASN A 149 7.27 27.63 6.87
N PHE A 150 6.08 27.03 6.81
CA PHE A 150 5.80 25.73 7.40
C PHE A 150 5.26 24.75 6.37
N ALA A 151 5.67 23.49 6.48
CA ALA A 151 5.12 22.40 5.69
C ALA A 151 3.66 22.11 6.12
N ASP A 152 2.92 21.42 5.26
CA ASP A 152 1.62 20.82 5.58
C ASP A 152 0.50 21.75 6.10
N ILE A 153 0.68 23.07 6.02
CA ILE A 153 -0.38 24.07 6.25
C ILE A 153 -1.39 24.03 5.11
N GLY A 154 -2.67 24.05 5.46
CA GLY A 154 -3.80 24.04 4.54
C GLY A 154 -4.48 22.67 4.42
N LYS A 155 -5.12 22.44 3.27
CA LYS A 155 -6.06 21.35 3.08
C LYS A 155 -5.39 20.06 2.62
N GLN A 156 -5.69 18.96 3.31
CA GLN A 156 -5.22 17.61 2.97
C GLN A 156 -6.38 16.62 2.86
N LYS A 157 -6.25 15.68 1.91
CA LYS A 157 -7.20 14.58 1.70
C LYS A 157 -6.44 13.29 1.45
N PHE A 158 -6.75 12.26 2.22
CA PHE A 158 -6.19 10.93 2.04
C PHE A 158 -7.09 9.88 2.69
N ILE A 159 -6.77 8.61 2.46
CA ILE A 159 -7.51 7.46 2.97
C ILE A 159 -6.51 6.53 3.65
N PHE A 160 -6.91 6.00 4.79
CA PHE A 160 -6.28 4.85 5.41
C PHE A 160 -7.39 3.89 5.87
N SER A 161 -7.03 2.65 6.17
CA SER A 161 -7.97 1.61 6.55
C SER A 161 -7.44 0.80 7.71
N LEU A 162 -8.36 0.37 8.57
CA LEU A 162 -8.12 -0.67 9.56
C LEU A 162 -8.65 -1.98 9.01
N PHE A 163 -7.81 -2.99 8.98
CA PHE A 163 -8.16 -4.30 8.44
C PHE A 163 -7.90 -5.39 9.49
N PRO A 164 -8.90 -5.74 10.32
CA PRO A 164 -8.81 -6.92 11.16
C PRO A 164 -8.86 -8.19 10.31
N HIS A 165 -8.03 -9.18 10.63
CA HIS A 165 -7.97 -10.45 9.91
C HIS A 165 -7.63 -11.62 10.84
N HIS A 166 -7.72 -12.83 10.29
CA HIS A 166 -7.26 -14.05 10.93
C HIS A 166 -5.81 -14.36 10.54
N GLY A 167 -5.07 -14.96 11.47
CA GLY A 167 -3.65 -15.30 11.29
C GLY A 167 -2.77 -14.07 11.02
N ASP A 168 -1.65 -14.31 10.34
CA ASP A 168 -0.68 -13.28 9.96
C ASP A 168 -1.09 -12.49 8.70
N TYR A 169 -0.27 -11.50 8.32
CA TYR A 169 -0.47 -10.70 7.11
C TYR A 169 -0.65 -11.51 5.81
N ARG A 170 -0.12 -12.74 5.76
CA ARG A 170 -0.16 -13.63 4.60
C ARG A 170 -1.52 -14.30 4.50
N VAL A 171 -1.93 -14.97 5.58
CA VAL A 171 -3.23 -15.66 5.66
C VAL A 171 -4.37 -14.65 5.62
N GLY A 172 -4.20 -13.51 6.29
CA GLY A 172 -5.16 -12.42 6.29
C GLY A 172 -5.31 -11.70 4.96
N GLY A 173 -4.39 -11.89 4.00
CA GLY A 173 -4.45 -11.22 2.69
C GLY A 173 -4.22 -9.71 2.78
N VAL A 174 -3.41 -9.25 3.73
CA VAL A 174 -3.13 -7.81 3.96
C VAL A 174 -2.51 -7.18 2.72
N ILE A 175 -1.61 -7.90 2.05
CA ILE A 175 -0.95 -7.45 0.81
C ILE A 175 -2.00 -7.18 -0.27
N ASN A 176 -2.90 -8.13 -0.55
CA ASN A 176 -3.96 -7.95 -1.54
C ASN A 176 -4.89 -6.77 -1.19
N GLN A 177 -5.30 -6.63 0.08
CA GLN A 177 -6.11 -5.50 0.51
C GLN A 177 -5.39 -4.15 0.32
N ALA A 178 -4.08 -4.11 0.58
CA ALA A 178 -3.27 -2.93 0.36
C ALA A 178 -3.19 -2.56 -1.14
N TYR A 179 -3.02 -3.54 -2.04
CA TYR A 179 -3.06 -3.30 -3.48
C TYR A 179 -4.43 -2.81 -3.94
N ILE A 180 -5.53 -3.45 -3.53
CA ILE A 180 -6.91 -3.04 -3.89
C ILE A 180 -7.17 -1.57 -3.50
N MET A 181 -6.71 -1.14 -2.32
CA MET A 181 -6.88 0.24 -1.86
C MET A 181 -6.01 1.24 -2.66
N ASN A 182 -4.79 0.85 -2.98
CA ASN A 182 -3.86 1.73 -3.69
C ASN A 182 -4.16 1.82 -5.20
N HIS A 183 -4.74 0.78 -5.79
CA HIS A 183 -5.08 0.66 -7.22
C HIS A 183 -6.59 0.45 -7.41
N PRO A 184 -7.40 1.52 -7.31
CA PRO A 184 -8.85 1.40 -7.44
C PRO A 184 -9.26 0.99 -8.86
N LEU A 185 -10.37 0.26 -8.96
CA LEU A 185 -10.98 -0.13 -10.24
C LEU A 185 -11.21 1.09 -11.13
N GLN A 186 -10.73 1.00 -12.37
CA GLN A 186 -10.99 2.00 -13.40
C GLN A 186 -12.21 1.60 -14.22
N VAL A 187 -13.13 2.55 -14.41
CA VAL A 187 -14.35 2.33 -15.18
C VAL A 187 -14.36 3.32 -16.34
N VAL A 188 -14.40 2.79 -17.56
CA VAL A 188 -14.49 3.59 -18.79
C VAL A 188 -15.79 3.23 -19.50
N PRO A 189 -16.73 4.18 -19.68
CA PRO A 189 -17.97 3.91 -20.37
C PRO A 189 -17.70 3.73 -21.87
N VAL A 190 -18.27 2.67 -22.45
CA VAL A 190 -18.20 2.38 -23.88
C VAL A 190 -19.61 2.28 -24.46
N LYS A 191 -19.77 2.64 -25.73
CA LYS A 191 -21.00 2.37 -26.48
C LYS A 191 -20.97 0.93 -26.98
N PRO A 192 -22.12 0.26 -27.20
CA PRO A 192 -22.13 -1.03 -27.87
C PRO A 192 -21.43 -0.95 -29.24
N HIS A 193 -20.46 -1.82 -29.46
CA HIS A 193 -19.72 -1.96 -30.72
C HIS A 193 -19.26 -3.42 -30.89
N PRO A 194 -19.01 -3.88 -32.13
CA PRO A 194 -18.29 -5.13 -32.33
C PRO A 194 -16.87 -5.00 -31.76
N GLY A 195 -16.33 -6.09 -31.20
CA GLY A 195 -14.97 -6.15 -30.68
C GLY A 195 -14.42 -7.58 -30.82
N GLU A 196 -13.11 -7.69 -30.97
CA GLU A 196 -12.42 -8.97 -31.12
C GLU A 196 -12.13 -9.63 -29.76
N LEU A 197 -12.15 -8.85 -28.67
CA LEU A 197 -11.90 -9.33 -27.32
C LEU A 197 -13.21 -9.82 -26.65
N PRO A 198 -13.14 -10.85 -25.80
CA PRO A 198 -14.30 -11.30 -25.04
C PRO A 198 -14.72 -10.25 -23.98
N PRO A 199 -15.95 -10.32 -23.47
CA PRO A 199 -16.46 -9.39 -22.45
C PRO A 199 -15.67 -9.37 -21.14
N SER A 200 -14.94 -10.46 -20.84
CA SER A 200 -14.07 -10.59 -19.67
C SER A 200 -12.79 -11.29 -20.10
N LEU A 201 -11.65 -10.70 -19.74
CA LEU A 201 -10.33 -11.21 -20.11
C LEU A 201 -9.31 -10.86 -19.02
N SER A 202 -8.49 -11.83 -18.64
CA SER A 202 -7.28 -11.60 -17.85
C SER A 202 -6.07 -11.62 -18.78
N PHE A 203 -5.32 -10.52 -18.83
CA PHE A 203 -4.13 -10.45 -19.67
C PHE A 203 -2.97 -11.29 -19.10
N PHE A 204 -2.84 -11.28 -17.77
CA PHE A 204 -1.88 -12.05 -17.00
C PHE A 204 -2.59 -12.61 -15.76
N ALA A 205 -2.19 -13.80 -15.33
CA ALA A 205 -2.65 -14.41 -14.09
C ALA A 205 -1.54 -15.22 -13.43
N ILE A 206 -1.55 -15.22 -12.10
CA ILE A 206 -0.70 -16.04 -11.24
C ILE A 206 -1.63 -16.88 -10.35
N ASP A 207 -1.28 -18.13 -10.10
CA ASP A 207 -2.16 -19.11 -9.42
C ASP A 207 -2.06 -19.11 -7.89
N THR A 208 -1.32 -18.16 -7.32
CA THR A 208 -1.07 -18.04 -5.88
C THR A 208 -1.15 -16.59 -5.42
N ASN A 209 -1.48 -16.37 -4.14
CA ASN A 209 -1.43 -15.06 -3.50
C ASN A 209 -0.04 -14.70 -2.97
N SER A 210 0.89 -15.66 -2.89
CA SER A 210 2.24 -15.42 -2.38
C SER A 210 3.13 -14.68 -3.38
N VAL A 211 2.79 -14.69 -4.67
CA VAL A 211 3.55 -14.02 -5.73
C VAL A 211 2.71 -12.91 -6.33
N ILE A 212 3.28 -11.71 -6.42
CA ILE A 212 2.61 -10.53 -6.97
C ILE A 212 3.23 -10.19 -8.32
N ILE A 213 2.39 -10.00 -9.33
CA ILE A 213 2.79 -9.36 -10.59
C ILE A 213 2.83 -7.85 -10.33
N GLU A 214 4.02 -7.31 -10.11
CA GLU A 214 4.21 -5.90 -9.75
C GLU A 214 4.17 -5.00 -10.99
N THR A 215 4.82 -5.44 -12.07
CA THR A 215 5.01 -4.60 -13.27
C THR A 215 4.71 -5.39 -14.53
N ILE A 216 3.93 -4.77 -15.41
CA ILE A 216 3.79 -5.15 -16.82
C ILE A 216 4.05 -3.89 -17.63
N LYS A 217 5.07 -3.93 -18.51
CA LYS A 217 5.40 -2.82 -19.43
C LYS A 217 5.92 -3.35 -20.76
N LEU A 218 5.91 -2.52 -21.80
CA LEU A 218 6.68 -2.81 -23.02
C LEU A 218 8.18 -2.81 -22.69
N ALA A 219 8.98 -3.65 -23.37
CA ALA A 219 10.44 -3.59 -23.27
C ALA A 219 10.97 -2.21 -23.71
N GLU A 220 12.08 -1.76 -23.11
CA GLU A 220 12.67 -0.44 -23.43
C GLU A 220 13.14 -0.32 -24.88
N ASP A 221 13.60 -1.42 -25.47
CA ASP A 221 13.98 -1.51 -26.88
C ASP A 221 12.78 -1.69 -27.84
N GLY A 222 11.56 -1.78 -27.29
CA GLY A 222 10.32 -1.94 -28.03
C GLY A 222 9.99 -3.36 -28.45
N ASP A 223 10.83 -4.36 -28.11
CA ASP A 223 10.63 -5.74 -28.51
C ASP A 223 10.17 -6.62 -27.33
N GLY A 224 8.85 -6.82 -27.26
CA GLY A 224 8.21 -7.68 -26.28
C GLY A 224 7.69 -6.95 -25.04
N ILE A 225 7.29 -7.75 -24.04
CA ILE A 225 6.74 -7.29 -22.77
C ILE A 225 7.64 -7.72 -21.63
N ILE A 226 7.87 -6.81 -20.69
CA ILE A 226 8.53 -7.08 -19.41
C ILE A 226 7.46 -7.34 -18.36
N VAL A 227 7.58 -8.47 -17.69
CA VAL A 227 6.77 -8.85 -16.54
C VAL A 227 7.69 -9.01 -15.33
N ARG A 228 7.47 -8.23 -14.28
CA ARG A 228 8.20 -8.32 -13.02
C ARG A 228 7.28 -8.86 -11.94
N LEU A 229 7.74 -9.92 -11.28
CA LEU A 229 7.04 -10.58 -10.20
C LEU A 229 7.94 -10.62 -8.97
N TYR A 230 7.34 -10.72 -7.80
CA TYR A 230 8.08 -11.00 -6.58
C TYR A 230 7.32 -11.91 -5.62
N GLU A 231 8.06 -12.73 -4.88
CA GLU A 231 7.55 -13.51 -3.77
C GLU A 231 7.39 -12.60 -2.54
N SER A 232 6.21 -12.61 -1.92
CA SER A 232 5.78 -11.58 -0.97
C SER A 232 5.58 -12.11 0.46
N HIS A 233 5.65 -13.43 0.65
CA HIS A 233 5.42 -14.10 1.93
C HIS A 233 6.71 -14.57 2.61
N GLY A 234 7.86 -14.52 1.94
CA GLY A 234 9.14 -15.00 2.45
C GLY A 234 9.26 -16.53 2.43
N LEU A 235 8.64 -17.17 1.43
CA LEU A 235 8.58 -18.62 1.28
C LEU A 235 9.29 -19.08 -0.01
N GLU A 236 9.78 -20.31 -0.02
CA GLU A 236 10.13 -21.00 -1.27
C GLU A 236 8.86 -21.57 -1.89
N ILE A 237 8.58 -21.24 -3.15
CA ILE A 237 7.32 -21.60 -3.81
C ILE A 237 7.45 -21.71 -5.33
N SER A 238 6.72 -22.68 -5.90
CA SER A 238 6.45 -22.76 -7.34
C SER A 238 5.13 -22.06 -7.65
N ALA A 239 5.14 -21.16 -8.64
CA ALA A 239 3.96 -20.41 -9.07
C ALA A 239 3.79 -20.47 -10.59
N MET A 240 2.57 -20.71 -11.06
CA MET A 240 2.25 -20.75 -12.48
C MET A 240 1.80 -19.38 -12.98
N LEU A 241 2.67 -18.74 -13.78
CA LEU A 241 2.33 -17.53 -14.53
C LEU A 241 1.68 -17.92 -15.86
N SER A 242 0.57 -17.27 -16.21
CA SER A 242 -0.10 -17.43 -17.50
C SER A 242 -0.47 -16.08 -18.10
N TRP A 243 -0.56 -16.02 -19.43
CA TRP A 243 -0.94 -14.83 -20.18
C TRP A 243 -1.72 -15.18 -21.45
N VAL A 244 -2.32 -14.19 -22.10
CA VAL A 244 -3.11 -14.39 -23.33
C VAL A 244 -2.44 -13.85 -24.60
N CYS A 245 -1.41 -13.02 -24.47
CA CYS A 245 -0.67 -12.53 -25.64
C CYS A 245 0.10 -13.68 -26.33
N ASN A 246 0.21 -13.59 -27.66
CA ASN A 246 0.89 -14.61 -28.48
C ASN A 246 2.41 -14.52 -28.40
N TYR A 247 2.93 -14.65 -27.17
CA TYR A 247 4.35 -14.68 -26.85
C TYR A 247 4.71 -16.06 -26.31
N HIS A 248 5.66 -16.71 -26.98
CA HIS A 248 6.06 -18.08 -26.69
C HIS A 248 7.48 -18.17 -26.17
N TYR A 249 8.33 -17.18 -26.46
CA TYR A 249 9.69 -17.13 -25.95
C TYR A 249 9.76 -16.32 -24.67
N VAL A 250 10.30 -16.95 -23.61
CA VAL A 250 10.48 -16.35 -22.29
C VAL A 250 11.96 -16.28 -21.99
N GLN A 251 12.44 -15.10 -21.64
CA GLN A 251 13.82 -14.82 -21.30
C GLN A 251 13.89 -14.23 -19.90
N TYR A 252 14.69 -14.81 -19.01
CA TYR A 252 15.01 -14.15 -17.75
C TYR A 252 15.90 -12.93 -18.03
N VAL A 253 15.59 -11.82 -17.38
CA VAL A 253 16.35 -10.57 -17.48
C VAL A 253 16.55 -9.97 -16.09
N ASP A 254 17.58 -9.14 -15.95
CA ASP A 254 17.79 -8.37 -14.72
C ASP A 254 16.79 -7.17 -14.63
N LEU A 255 16.93 -6.37 -13.57
CA LEU A 255 16.05 -5.21 -13.37
C LEU A 255 16.20 -4.11 -14.43
N GLN A 256 17.29 -4.12 -15.21
CA GLN A 256 17.60 -3.23 -16.32
C GLN A 256 17.32 -3.89 -17.69
N GLU A 257 16.63 -5.04 -17.70
CA GLU A 257 16.27 -5.77 -18.92
C GLU A 257 17.45 -6.42 -19.66
N ASN A 258 18.62 -6.51 -19.02
CA ASN A 258 19.76 -7.25 -19.56
C ASN A 258 19.49 -8.76 -19.49
N LYS A 259 19.80 -9.47 -20.57
CA LYS A 259 19.58 -10.91 -20.68
C LYS A 259 20.39 -11.69 -19.64
N LEU A 260 19.73 -12.64 -18.98
CA LEU A 260 20.35 -13.69 -18.18
C LEU A 260 20.45 -14.98 -19.01
N ASP A 261 21.13 -16.00 -18.49
CA ASP A 261 21.41 -17.22 -19.26
C ASP A 261 20.15 -18.07 -19.51
N ASP A 262 19.15 -17.99 -18.64
CA ASP A 262 17.96 -18.84 -18.69
C ASP A 262 16.89 -18.30 -19.65
N SER A 263 16.45 -19.17 -20.57
CA SER A 263 15.34 -18.91 -21.49
C SER A 263 14.67 -20.20 -21.93
N PHE A 264 13.40 -20.12 -22.35
CA PHE A 264 12.64 -21.27 -22.81
C PHE A 264 11.46 -20.88 -23.69
N TYR A 265 10.94 -21.85 -24.44
CA TYR A 265 9.68 -21.72 -25.16
C TYR A 265 8.53 -22.35 -24.36
N CYS A 266 7.34 -21.74 -24.40
CA CYS A 266 6.15 -22.24 -23.74
C CYS A 266 4.86 -21.86 -24.46
N ASN A 267 3.75 -22.47 -24.04
CA ASN A 267 2.41 -22.22 -24.59
C ASN A 267 1.64 -21.20 -23.75
N GLN A 268 2.20 -19.99 -23.59
CA GLN A 268 1.58 -18.87 -22.86
C GLN A 268 1.36 -19.11 -21.35
N TYR A 269 2.09 -20.07 -20.79
CA TYR A 269 2.20 -20.29 -19.34
C TYR A 269 3.56 -20.89 -18.99
N CYS A 270 4.04 -20.61 -17.78
CA CYS A 270 5.25 -21.20 -17.24
C CYS A 270 5.18 -21.33 -15.71
N ASN A 271 5.87 -22.34 -15.17
CA ASN A 271 6.09 -22.47 -13.74
C ASN A 271 7.41 -21.76 -13.39
N LEU A 272 7.35 -20.92 -12.36
CA LEU A 272 8.48 -20.17 -11.86
C LEU A 272 8.74 -20.62 -10.42
N GLU A 273 9.98 -20.96 -10.12
CA GLU A 273 10.43 -21.27 -8.77
C GLU A 273 10.98 -19.99 -8.13
N PHE A 274 10.42 -19.60 -6.98
CA PHE A 274 10.85 -18.44 -6.21
C PHE A 274 11.50 -18.88 -4.91
N LYS A 275 12.61 -18.23 -4.57
CA LYS A 275 13.16 -18.18 -3.21
C LYS A 275 12.43 -17.12 -2.38
N PRO A 276 12.55 -17.17 -1.03
CA PRO A 276 12.00 -16.14 -0.15
C PRO A 276 12.36 -14.72 -0.60
N PHE A 277 11.34 -13.89 -0.83
CA PHE A 277 11.44 -12.50 -1.29
C PHE A 277 12.19 -12.28 -2.61
N GLU A 278 12.28 -13.31 -3.47
CA GLU A 278 12.93 -13.20 -4.76
C GLU A 278 12.12 -12.36 -5.74
N ILE A 279 12.82 -11.55 -6.54
CA ILE A 279 12.26 -10.79 -7.65
C ILE A 279 12.68 -11.47 -8.95
N ILE A 280 11.70 -11.86 -9.76
CA ILE A 280 11.91 -12.41 -11.10
C ILE A 280 11.43 -11.39 -12.12
N THR A 281 12.27 -11.09 -13.11
CA THR A 281 11.89 -10.27 -14.27
C THR A 281 12.01 -11.12 -15.53
N LEU A 282 10.92 -11.19 -16.29
CA LEU A 282 10.82 -11.93 -17.53
C LEU A 282 10.60 -10.96 -18.69
N ARG A 283 11.24 -11.25 -19.82
CA ARG A 283 10.89 -10.68 -21.13
C ARG A 283 10.17 -11.74 -21.94
N LEU A 284 8.98 -11.38 -22.43
CA LEU A 284 8.12 -12.21 -23.27
C LEU A 284 8.16 -11.66 -24.71
N THR A 285 8.56 -12.50 -25.66
CA THR A 285 8.57 -12.18 -27.10
C THR A 285 7.86 -13.27 -27.91
N GLN A 286 7.62 -13.00 -29.19
CA GLN A 286 6.94 -13.97 -30.08
C GLN A 286 7.77 -15.23 -30.24
#